data_AF-A0A4R6X9V1-F1
#
_entry.id   AF-A0A4R6X9V1-F1
#
_cell.length_a   1.000
_cell.length_b   1.000
_cell.length_c   1.000
_cell.angle_alpha   90.00
_cell.angle_beta   90.00
_cell.angle_gamma   90.00
#
_symmetry.space_group_name_H-M   'P 1'
#
loop_
_entity.id
_entity.type
_entity.pdbx_description
1 polymer ?
#
loop_
_entity_poly.entity_id
_entity_poly.type
_entity_poly.pdbx_seq_one_letter_code
_entity_poly.pdbx_strand_id
1 'polypeptide(L)'
;MSATIQKIFAKALSLLFFILAAMVCGSSLMTAVSQHQSGQELTQTLIQVINSNIIAIAVFELAMVINKEYGNKNEHDVIIMLRRTLPRFISTVCVALSLEGLIMVIKYSQADMAGNLYYPVAIVGSAAFLLLALGVFLHYVPCDTAPKVAAKTGQPDKDEVLR
;
A
#
# COMPACT_ATOMS: atom_id res chain seq x y z
N MET A 1 -12.12 9.59 -26.90
CA MET A 1 -10.67 9.34 -27.10
C MET A 1 -9.87 9.34 -25.79
N SER A 2 -10.24 10.10 -24.75
CA SER A 2 -9.51 10.20 -23.48
C SER A 2 -9.36 8.88 -22.67
N ALA A 3 -10.41 8.07 -22.54
CA ALA A 3 -10.40 6.88 -21.68
C ALA A 3 -9.41 5.78 -22.12
N THR A 4 -9.11 5.68 -23.42
CA THR A 4 -8.12 4.70 -23.93
C THR A 4 -6.69 5.15 -23.63
N ILE A 5 -6.40 6.45 -23.73
CA ILE A 5 -5.09 7.02 -23.37
C ILE A 5 -4.81 6.81 -21.89
N GLN A 6 -5.80 7.07 -21.02
CA GLN A 6 -5.65 6.86 -19.57
C GLN A 6 -5.35 5.39 -19.22
N LYS A 7 -5.99 4.44 -19.91
CA LYS A 7 -5.72 2.99 -19.72
C LYS A 7 -4.34 2.58 -20.18
N ILE A 8 -3.89 3.07 -21.34
CA ILE A 8 -2.55 2.78 -21.87
C ILE A 8 -1.50 3.37 -20.92
N PHE A 9 -1.69 4.60 -20.47
CA PHE A 9 -0.80 5.26 -19.52
C PHE A 9 -0.73 4.51 -18.18
N ALA A 10 -1.88 4.13 -17.61
CA ALA A 10 -1.92 3.37 -16.36
C ALA A 10 -1.25 1.99 -16.48
N LYS A 11 -1.45 1.29 -17.61
CA LYS A 11 -0.75 0.03 -17.88
C LYS A 11 0.76 0.22 -18.00
N ALA A 12 1.21 1.26 -18.69
CA ALA A 12 2.63 1.58 -18.80
C ALA A 12 3.24 1.92 -17.43
N LEU A 13 2.54 2.72 -16.63
CA LEU A 13 2.96 3.10 -15.27
C LEU A 13 3.02 1.88 -14.33
N SER A 14 2.01 1.02 -14.36
CA SER A 14 2.00 -0.23 -13.59
C SER A 14 3.14 -1.16 -14.00
N LEU A 15 3.37 -1.33 -15.31
CA LEU A 15 4.49 -2.11 -15.83
C LEU A 15 5.85 -1.55 -15.38
N LEU A 16 6.01 -0.23 -15.37
CA LEU A 16 7.20 0.42 -14.85
C LEU A 16 7.41 0.10 -13.37
N PHE A 17 6.38 0.19 -12.53
CA PHE A 17 6.51 -0.16 -11.11
C PHE A 17 6.80 -1.65 -10.89
N PHE A 18 6.25 -2.56 -11.70
CA PHE A 18 6.61 -3.98 -11.64
C PHE A 18 8.08 -4.21 -11.98
N ILE A 19 8.60 -3.53 -13.02
CA ILE A 19 10.01 -3.62 -13.39
C ILE A 19 10.90 -3.07 -12.27
N LEU A 20 10.53 -1.93 -11.69
CA LEU A 20 11.28 -1.36 -10.56
C LEU A 20 11.29 -2.29 -9.35
N ALA A 21 10.14 -2.86 -8.97
CA ALA A 21 10.07 -3.82 -7.87
C ALA A 21 10.94 -5.06 -8.14
N ALA A 22 10.89 -5.61 -9.36
CA ALA A 22 11.72 -6.74 -9.77
C ALA A 22 13.22 -6.38 -9.77
N MET A 23 13.58 -5.18 -10.21
CA MET A 23 14.96 -4.70 -10.21
C MET A 23 15.49 -4.51 -8.79
N VAL A 24 14.71 -3.92 -7.89
CA VAL A 24 15.10 -3.78 -6.47
C VAL A 24 15.26 -5.15 -5.82
N CYS A 25 14.32 -6.06 -6.02
CA CYS A 25 14.39 -7.42 -5.50
C CYS A 25 15.62 -8.19 -6.04
N GLY A 26 15.87 -8.11 -7.35
CA GLY A 26 17.05 -8.69 -7.99
C GLY A 26 18.36 -8.09 -7.46
N SER A 27 18.43 -6.77 -7.31
CA SER A 27 19.59 -6.07 -6.76
C SER A 27 19.89 -6.46 -5.31
N SER A 28 18.84 -6.67 -4.50
CA SER A 28 18.93 -7.14 -3.12
C SER A 28 19.57 -8.52 -3.05
N LEU A 29 19.16 -9.43 -3.94
CA LEU A 29 19.69 -10.78 -4.01
C LEU A 29 21.16 -10.81 -4.47
N MET A 30 21.51 -10.02 -5.49
CA MET A 30 22.90 -9.88 -5.94
C MET A 30 23.79 -9.28 -4.84
N THR A 31 23.28 -8.28 -4.13
CA THR A 31 24.00 -7.65 -3.01
C THR A 31 24.24 -8.66 -1.90
N ALA A 32 23.23 -9.44 -1.51
CA ALA A 32 23.34 -10.48 -0.48
C ALA A 32 24.47 -11.49 -0.79
N VAL A 33 24.54 -11.96 -2.04
CA VAL A 33 25.58 -12.91 -2.47
C VAL A 33 26.96 -12.25 -2.48
N SER A 34 27.06 -11.03 -3.00
CA SER A 34 28.34 -10.30 -3.06
C SER A 34 28.90 -9.97 -1.67
N GLN A 35 28.03 -9.61 -0.72
CA GLN A 35 28.43 -9.26 0.65
C GLN A 35 28.84 -10.50 1.45
N HIS A 36 28.19 -11.65 1.21
CA HIS A 36 28.60 -12.91 1.80
C HIS A 36 30.01 -13.34 1.35
N GLN A 37 30.32 -13.18 0.06
CA GLN A 37 31.66 -13.45 -0.48
C GLN A 37 32.72 -12.45 0.02
N SER A 38 32.31 -11.23 0.34
CA SER A 38 33.20 -10.16 0.82
C SER A 38 33.52 -10.25 2.31
N GLY A 39 33.00 -11.26 3.03
CA GLY A 39 33.26 -11.47 4.46
C GLY A 39 32.57 -10.47 5.39
N GLN A 40 31.48 -9.83 4.93
CA GLN A 40 30.77 -8.82 5.71
C GLN A 40 29.90 -9.46 6.80
N GLU A 41 29.76 -8.76 7.92
CA GLU A 41 28.90 -9.16 9.04
C GLU A 41 27.48 -9.54 8.57
N LEU A 42 27.05 -10.75 8.92
CA LEU A 42 25.77 -11.32 8.48
C LEU A 42 24.58 -10.44 8.90
N THR A 43 24.65 -9.84 10.10
CA THR A 43 23.63 -8.93 10.61
C THR A 43 23.46 -7.70 9.71
N GLN A 44 24.55 -7.11 9.20
CA GLN A 44 24.48 -5.93 8.34
C GLN A 44 23.90 -6.27 6.96
N THR A 45 24.33 -7.40 6.40
CA THR A 45 23.79 -7.92 5.14
C THR A 45 22.29 -8.20 5.25
N LEU A 46 21.83 -8.83 6.34
CA LEU A 46 20.41 -9.08 6.59
C LEU A 46 19.61 -7.77 6.69
N ILE A 47 20.12 -6.79 7.43
CA ILE A 47 19.47 -5.48 7.56
C ILE A 47 19.29 -4.81 6.18
N GLN A 48 20.32 -4.83 5.34
CA GLN A 48 20.28 -4.21 4.01
C GLN A 48 19.31 -4.91 3.06
N VAL A 49 19.29 -6.25 3.08
CA VAL A 49 18.38 -7.08 2.29
C VAL A 49 16.93 -6.84 2.71
N ILE A 50 16.66 -6.79 4.03
CA ILE A 50 15.33 -6.52 4.57
C ILE A 50 14.84 -5.14 4.11
N ASN A 51 15.66 -4.08 4.24
CA ASN A 51 15.28 -2.73 3.81
C ASN A 51 14.89 -2.70 2.32
N SER A 52 15.77 -3.25 1.46
CA SER A 52 15.55 -3.26 0.02
C SER A 52 14.28 -4.03 -0.37
N ASN A 53 14.01 -5.15 0.31
CA ASN A 53 12.83 -5.97 0.04
C ASN A 53 11.52 -5.33 0.54
N ILE A 54 11.55 -4.59 1.65
CA ILE A 54 10.39 -3.82 2.12
C ILE A 54 9.97 -2.80 1.06
N ILE A 55 10.94 -2.07 0.49
CA ILE A 55 10.71 -1.12 -0.60
C ILE A 55 10.14 -1.84 -1.83
N ALA A 56 10.73 -2.98 -2.21
CA ALA A 56 10.24 -3.77 -3.34
C ALA A 56 8.78 -4.21 -3.17
N ILE A 57 8.38 -4.65 -1.97
CA ILE A 57 7.00 -5.06 -1.65
C ILE A 57 6.05 -3.86 -1.77
N ALA A 58 6.41 -2.70 -1.23
CA ALA A 58 5.58 -1.49 -1.31
C ALA A 58 5.36 -1.04 -2.76
N VAL A 59 6.42 -1.06 -3.59
CA VAL A 59 6.34 -0.71 -5.02
C VAL A 59 5.54 -1.75 -5.80
N PHE A 60 5.69 -3.03 -5.48
CA PHE A 60 4.91 -4.12 -6.09
C PHE A 60 3.41 -3.98 -5.78
N GLU A 61 3.07 -3.63 -4.54
CA GLU A 61 1.68 -3.40 -4.14
C GLU A 61 1.07 -2.21 -4.88
N LEU A 62 1.81 -1.11 -5.01
CA LEU A 62 1.43 0.01 -5.86
C LEU A 62 1.15 -0.41 -7.31
N ALA A 63 2.05 -1.19 -7.90
CA ALA A 63 1.91 -1.68 -9.27
C ALA A 63 0.61 -2.49 -9.45
N MET A 64 0.31 -3.38 -8.50
CA MET A 64 -0.91 -4.18 -8.49
C MET A 64 -2.17 -3.33 -8.34
N VAL A 65 -2.15 -2.34 -7.45
CA VAL A 65 -3.28 -1.45 -7.21
C VAL A 65 -3.60 -0.63 -8.46
N ILE A 66 -2.60 -0.05 -9.11
CA ILE A 66 -2.77 0.69 -10.38
C ILE A 66 -3.31 -0.25 -11.47
N ASN A 67 -2.74 -1.46 -11.61
CA ASN A 67 -3.22 -2.40 -12.62
C ASN A 67 -4.69 -2.79 -12.41
N LYS A 68 -5.10 -2.97 -11.15
CA LYS A 68 -6.46 -3.36 -10.78
C LYS A 68 -7.47 -2.24 -11.01
N GLU A 69 -7.12 -1.01 -10.65
CA GLU A 69 -8.05 0.13 -10.71
C GLU A 69 -8.33 0.56 -12.16
N TYR A 70 -7.31 0.58 -13.00
CA TYR A 70 -7.45 1.00 -14.41
C TYR A 70 -7.70 -0.16 -15.38
N GLY A 71 -7.58 -1.41 -14.91
CA GLY A 71 -7.84 -2.62 -15.69
C GLY A 71 -9.32 -2.97 -15.84
N ASN A 72 -10.19 -2.49 -14.93
CA ASN A 72 -11.61 -2.86 -14.92
C ASN A 72 -12.52 -1.74 -15.48
N LYS A 73 -13.57 -2.14 -16.21
CA LYS A 73 -14.25 -1.31 -17.21
C LYS A 73 -15.34 -0.34 -16.71
N ASN A 74 -15.53 -0.18 -15.41
CA ASN A 74 -16.71 0.53 -14.93
C ASN A 74 -16.35 1.97 -14.55
N GLU A 75 -17.14 2.92 -15.05
CA GLU A 75 -17.21 4.30 -14.57
C GLU A 75 -17.53 4.27 -13.08
N HIS A 76 -16.50 4.14 -12.25
CA HIS A 76 -16.60 4.30 -10.81
C HIS A 76 -16.20 5.72 -10.49
N ASP A 77 -17.03 6.39 -9.70
CA ASP A 77 -16.71 7.67 -9.11
C ASP A 77 -15.26 7.65 -8.61
N VAL A 78 -14.48 8.62 -9.05
CA VAL A 78 -13.07 8.79 -8.67
C VAL A 78 -12.93 8.75 -7.14
N ILE A 79 -13.96 9.21 -6.43
CA ILE A 79 -14.08 9.17 -4.97
C ILE A 79 -14.12 7.73 -4.43
N ILE A 80 -14.88 6.81 -5.05
CA ILE A 80 -14.95 5.41 -4.65
C ILE A 80 -13.62 4.70 -4.91
N MET A 81 -13.01 4.97 -6.07
CA MET A 81 -11.68 4.43 -6.42
C MET A 81 -10.62 4.86 -5.39
N LEU A 82 -10.58 6.16 -5.05
CA LEU A 82 -9.63 6.72 -4.09
C LEU A 82 -9.79 6.10 -2.70
N ARG A 83 -11.01 5.83 -2.23
CA ARG A 83 -11.23 5.21 -0.91
C ARG A 83 -10.81 3.75 -0.82
N ARG A 84 -10.74 3.03 -1.94
CA ARG A 84 -10.27 1.64 -1.95
C ARG A 84 -8.76 1.56 -2.10
N THR A 85 -8.19 2.48 -2.88
CA THR A 85 -6.78 2.49 -3.26
C THR A 85 -5.90 3.20 -2.23
N LEU A 86 -6.28 4.40 -1.77
CA LEU A 86 -5.46 5.20 -0.85
C LEU A 86 -5.20 4.50 0.48
N PRO A 87 -6.18 3.92 1.19
CA PRO A 87 -5.91 3.29 2.48
C PRO A 87 -4.97 2.10 2.35
N ARG A 88 -5.12 1.32 1.28
CA ARG A 88 -4.26 0.18 1.00
C ARG A 88 -2.83 0.63 0.72
N PHE A 89 -2.65 1.62 -0.15
CA PHE A 89 -1.33 2.17 -0.46
C PHE A 89 -0.66 2.80 0.76
N ILE A 90 -1.37 3.67 1.46
CA ILE A 90 -0.84 4.37 2.63
C ILE A 90 -0.52 3.41 3.77
N SER A 91 -1.35 2.39 4.00
CA SER A 91 -1.08 1.38 5.01
C SER A 91 0.26 0.66 4.76
N THR A 92 0.62 0.42 3.51
CA THR A 92 1.81 -0.37 3.18
C THR A 92 3.07 0.48 3.21
N VAL A 93 2.96 1.75 2.82
CA VAL A 93 3.98 2.78 3.07
C VAL A 93 4.22 2.95 4.57
N CYS A 94 3.16 2.98 5.38
CA CYS A 94 3.29 3.12 6.83
C CYS A 94 3.98 1.91 7.47
N VAL A 95 3.66 0.69 7.03
CA VAL A 95 4.35 -0.54 7.46
C VAL A 95 5.83 -0.47 7.09
N ALA A 96 6.14 -0.04 5.86
CA ALA A 96 7.53 0.13 5.42
C ALA A 96 8.31 1.14 6.26
N LEU A 97 7.75 2.34 6.49
CA LEU A 97 8.36 3.38 7.32
C LEU A 97 8.57 2.92 8.78
N SER A 98 7.60 2.19 9.33
CA SER A 98 7.71 1.66 10.70
C SER A 98 8.84 0.63 10.80
N LEU A 99 8.96 -0.28 9.82
CA LEU A 99 10.06 -1.24 9.75
C LEU A 99 11.40 -0.54 9.58
N GLU A 100 11.47 0.49 8.73
CA GLU A 100 12.68 1.27 8.51
C GLU A 100 13.13 2.01 9.78
N GLY A 101 12.18 2.59 10.52
CA GLY A 101 12.43 3.16 11.85
C GLY A 101 12.95 2.12 12.84
N LEU A 102 12.31 0.95 12.95
CA LEU A 102 12.72 -0.13 13.86
C LEU A 102 14.13 -0.67 13.54
N ILE A 103 14.43 -0.89 12.27
CA ILE A 103 15.76 -1.33 11.80
C ILE A 103 16.82 -0.30 12.18
N MET A 104 16.51 0.99 12.04
CA MET A 104 17.41 2.09 12.38
C MET A 104 17.64 2.20 13.90
N VAL A 105 16.61 1.96 14.73
CA VAL A 105 16.77 1.85 16.20
C VAL A 105 17.73 0.71 16.55
N ILE A 106 17.54 -0.47 15.97
CA ILE A 106 18.39 -1.64 16.24
C ILE A 106 19.84 -1.34 15.83
N LYS A 107 20.04 -0.77 14.65
CA LYS A 107 21.37 -0.40 14.13
C LYS A 107 22.08 0.62 15.01
N TYR A 108 21.40 1.70 15.41
CA TYR A 108 22.01 2.73 16.27
C TYR A 108 22.21 2.27 17.70
N SER A 109 21.34 1.40 18.22
CA SER A 109 21.47 0.81 19.55
C SER A 109 22.71 -0.08 19.68
N GLN A 110 23.11 -0.78 18.61
CA GLN A 110 24.27 -1.67 18.62
C GLN A 110 25.60 -0.96 18.32
N ALA A 111 25.56 0.23 17.70
CA ALA A 111 26.75 0.96 17.25
C ALA A 111 27.28 2.00 18.25
N ASP A 112 26.79 2.04 19.49
CA ASP A 112 27.12 3.05 20.53
C ASP A 112 26.88 4.53 20.10
N MET A 113 26.06 4.71 19.06
CA MET A 113 25.65 6.02 18.51
C MET A 113 24.26 6.42 19.05
N ALA A 114 24.01 6.14 20.33
CA ALA A 114 22.70 6.30 20.96
C ALA A 114 22.20 7.76 20.99
N GLY A 115 23.09 8.75 20.80
CA GLY A 115 22.73 10.16 20.74
C GLY A 115 21.90 10.57 19.51
N ASN A 116 21.84 9.75 18.45
CA ASN A 116 21.20 10.11 17.18
C ASN A 116 19.82 9.45 16.95
N LEU A 117 19.15 9.01 18.03
CA LEU A 117 17.85 8.31 17.97
C LEU A 117 16.68 9.17 17.45
N TYR A 118 16.89 10.47 17.23
CA TYR A 118 15.85 11.37 16.74
C TYR A 118 15.34 10.96 15.34
N TYR A 119 16.18 10.37 14.49
CA TYR A 119 15.79 9.93 13.14
C TYR A 119 14.71 8.83 13.17
N PRO A 120 14.91 7.68 13.87
CA PRO A 120 13.86 6.67 13.99
C PRO A 120 12.57 7.21 14.61
N VAL A 121 12.67 8.07 15.63
CA VAL A 121 11.50 8.66 16.29
C VAL A 121 10.72 9.56 15.32
N ALA A 122 11.42 10.37 14.51
CA ALA A 122 10.79 11.18 13.48
C ALA A 122 10.11 10.33 12.40
N ILE A 123 10.74 9.23 11.96
CA ILE A 123 10.15 8.32 10.98
C ILE A 123 8.87 7.69 11.53
N VAL A 124 8.91 7.08 12.73
CA VAL A 124 7.74 6.47 13.35
C VAL A 124 6.66 7.50 13.65
N GLY A 125 7.04 8.69 14.12
CA GLY A 125 6.12 9.82 14.33
C GLY A 125 5.43 10.27 13.04
N SER A 126 6.18 10.36 11.94
CA SER A 126 5.62 10.70 10.63
C SER A 126 4.65 9.63 10.11
N ALA A 127 4.97 8.35 10.31
CA ALA A 127 4.12 7.23 9.95
C ALA A 127 2.80 7.25 10.74
N ALA A 128 2.86 7.50 12.05
CA ALA A 128 1.68 7.67 12.89
C ALA A 128 0.82 8.87 12.48
N PHE A 129 1.46 10.02 12.20
CA PHE A 129 0.76 11.21 11.71
C PHE A 129 0.06 10.96 10.37
N LEU A 130 0.72 10.23 9.47
CA LEU A 130 0.18 9.87 8.17
C LEU A 130 -1.04 8.92 8.30
N LEU A 131 -0.99 7.94 9.21
CA LEU A 131 -2.17 7.11 9.53
C LEU A 131 -3.30 7.91 10.16
N LEU A 132 -3.00 8.86 11.05
CA LEU A 132 -4.02 9.75 11.62
C LEU A 132 -4.69 10.59 10.53
N ALA A 133 -3.90 11.19 9.63
CA ALA A 133 -4.41 11.95 8.49
C ALA A 133 -5.28 11.09 7.57
N LEU A 134 -4.88 9.85 7.29
CA LEU A 134 -5.68 8.90 6.52
C LEU A 134 -6.98 8.52 7.25
N GLY A 135 -6.92 8.27 8.56
CA GLY A 135 -8.09 7.93 9.37
C GLY A 135 -9.11 9.06 9.40
N VAL A 136 -8.63 10.30 9.56
CA VAL A 136 -9.45 11.52 9.46
C VAL A 136 -10.05 11.65 8.07
N PHE A 137 -9.25 11.50 7.01
CA PHE A 137 -9.73 11.52 5.63
C PHE A 137 -10.88 10.53 5.45
N LEU A 138 -10.68 9.26 5.83
CA LEU A 138 -11.68 8.20 5.71
C LEU A 138 -12.95 8.46 6.52
N HIS A 139 -12.84 9.10 7.68
CA HIS A 139 -13.99 9.46 8.51
C HIS A 139 -14.88 10.51 7.82
N TYR A 140 -14.29 11.50 7.15
CA TYR A 140 -15.02 12.59 6.52
C TYR A 140 -15.58 12.25 5.13
N VAL A 141 -15.08 11.22 4.45
CA VAL A 141 -15.63 10.86 3.13
C VAL A 141 -16.94 10.05 3.30
N PRO A 142 -18.11 10.52 2.83
CA PRO A 142 -19.42 9.92 3.14
C PRO A 142 -19.56 8.50 2.56
N CYS A 143 -19.74 7.46 3.37
CA CYS A 143 -19.94 6.10 2.84
C CYS A 143 -21.26 6.03 2.04
N ASP A 144 -21.19 5.80 0.72
CA ASP A 144 -22.39 5.51 -0.08
C ASP A 144 -22.92 4.13 0.36
N THR A 145 -23.82 4.15 1.34
CA THR A 145 -24.61 2.98 1.73
C THR A 145 -25.40 2.55 0.49
N ALA A 146 -25.15 1.31 0.05
CA ALA A 146 -25.87 0.65 -1.03
C ALA A 146 -27.40 0.92 -0.93
N PRO A 147 -28.10 1.09 -2.05
CA PRO A 147 -29.53 1.35 -2.02
C PRO A 147 -30.24 0.17 -1.36
N LYS A 148 -31.07 0.49 -0.35
CA LYS A 148 -32.02 -0.44 0.26
C LYS A 148 -33.02 -0.91 -0.81
N VAL A 149 -32.76 -2.02 -1.48
CA VAL A 149 -33.68 -2.71 -2.40
C VAL A 149 -33.59 -4.20 -2.04
N ALA A 150 -34.61 -4.92 -1.56
CA ALA A 150 -36.02 -4.64 -1.39
C ALA A 150 -36.54 -5.44 -0.17
N ALA A 151 -36.97 -4.75 0.87
CA ALA A 151 -37.91 -5.30 1.84
C ALA A 151 -39.31 -4.86 1.40
N LYS A 152 -39.88 -5.52 0.38
CA LYS A 152 -41.32 -5.49 0.02
C LYS A 152 -41.61 -6.45 -1.15
N THR A 153 -41.55 -7.75 -0.89
CA THR A 153 -42.36 -8.72 -1.66
C THR A 153 -42.76 -9.86 -0.72
N GLY A 154 -43.69 -9.54 0.16
CA GLY A 154 -44.24 -10.46 1.14
C GLY A 154 -45.63 -9.99 1.52
N GLN A 155 -46.57 -10.08 0.59
CA GLN A 155 -47.99 -9.97 0.88
C GLN A 155 -48.68 -11.17 0.24
N PRO A 156 -49.08 -12.18 1.04
CA PRO A 156 -49.90 -13.26 0.53
C PRO A 156 -51.33 -12.76 0.36
N ASP A 157 -51.87 -13.08 -0.81
CA ASP A 157 -53.28 -13.07 -1.19
C ASP A 157 -54.20 -13.58 -0.07
N LYS A 158 -55.13 -12.72 0.41
CA LYS A 158 -56.44 -13.05 0.99
C LYS A 158 -57.35 -11.81 0.86
N ASP A 159 -58.58 -12.03 0.39
CA ASP A 159 -59.74 -11.13 0.48
C ASP A 159 -60.05 -10.20 -0.72
N GLU A 160 -60.02 -10.71 -1.97
CA GLU A 160 -60.93 -10.21 -3.04
C GLU A 160 -61.86 -11.33 -3.55
N VAL A 161 -62.33 -12.13 -2.60
CA VAL A 161 -63.59 -12.87 -2.66
C VAL A 161 -64.72 -11.90 -2.31
N LEU A 162 -65.21 -11.14 -3.31
CA LEU A 162 -66.59 -10.61 -3.46
C LEU A 162 -66.55 -9.39 -4.39
N ARG A 163 -66.76 -9.61 -5.69
CA ARG A 163 -67.64 -8.79 -6.58
C ARG A 163 -67.72 -9.40 -7.96
#